data_AF-A0A109LEC7-F1
#
_entry.id   AF-A0A109LEC7-F1
#
_cell.length_a   1.000
_cell.length_b   1.000
_cell.length_c   1.000
_cell.angle_alpha   90.00
_cell.angle_beta   90.00
_cell.angle_gamma   90.00
#
_symmetry.space_group_name_H-M   'P 1'
#
loop_
_entity.id
_entity.type
_entity.pdbx_description
1 polymer ?
#
loop_
_entity_poly.entity_id
_entity_poly.type
_entity_poly.pdbx_seq_one_letter_code
_entity_poly.pdbx_strand_id
1 'polypeptide(L)'
;MIGDPTLTISRNFDVLIEEAGLADRGTFVINPEGQIKIVELNDGGVGRDASELLRKIKAAQYVAAHPGEVCPAKWKEGEATLAPSLDLVGKI
;
A
#
# COMPACT_ATOMS: atom_id res chain seq x y z
N MET A 1 18.73 5.77 6.00
CA MET A 1 17.99 5.39 7.22
C MET A 1 17.60 6.68 7.92
N ILE A 2 16.34 6.81 8.35
CA ILE A 2 15.85 7.99 9.08
C ILE A 2 15.78 7.63 10.55
N GLY A 3 16.25 8.50 11.43
CA GLY A 3 16.02 8.38 12.87
C GLY A 3 14.79 9.16 13.28
N ASP A 4 13.97 8.59 14.17
CA ASP A 4 12.76 9.21 14.72
C ASP A 4 12.84 9.27 16.27
N PRO A 5 13.81 10.01 16.85
CA PRO A 5 14.02 10.01 18.30
C PRO A 5 12.88 10.66 19.08
N THR A 6 12.07 11.50 18.44
CA THR A 6 10.87 12.10 19.05
C THR A 6 9.65 11.17 18.96
N LEU A 7 9.78 10.04 18.25
CA LEU A 7 8.71 9.09 17.95
C LEU A 7 7.53 9.74 17.20
N THR A 8 7.74 10.92 16.62
CA THR A 8 6.69 11.71 15.97
C THR A 8 6.28 11.07 14.66
N ILE A 9 7.25 10.57 13.88
CA ILE A 9 6.94 9.94 12.60
C ILE A 9 6.16 8.65 12.86
N SER A 10 6.60 7.84 13.82
CA SER A 10 5.95 6.58 14.18
C SER A 10 4.51 6.78 14.67
N ARG A 11 4.24 7.84 15.47
CA ARG A 11 2.86 8.22 15.84
C ARG A 11 2.04 8.74 14.67
N ASN A 12 2.63 9.56 13.80
CA ASN A 12 1.92 10.12 12.65
C ASN A 12 1.41 9.02 11.69
N PHE A 13 2.11 7.89 11.63
CA PHE A 13 1.71 6.72 10.84
C PHE A 13 0.92 5.68 11.64
N ASP A 14 0.61 5.96 12.91
CA ASP A 14 -0.13 5.06 13.82
C ASP A 14 0.51 3.66 13.94
N VAL A 15 1.85 3.63 14.02
CA VAL A 15 2.64 2.39 14.16
C VAL A 15 3.50 2.37 15.42
N LEU A 16 3.41 3.38 16.29
CA LEU A 16 4.19 3.38 17.52
C LEU A 16 3.59 2.42 18.54
N ILE A 17 4.39 1.48 19.02
CA ILE A 17 4.11 0.69 20.22
C ILE A 17 4.56 1.53 21.41
N GLU A 18 3.63 2.26 22.05
CA GLU A 18 3.94 3.27 23.07
C GLU A 18 4.72 2.68 24.26
N GLU A 19 4.37 1.48 24.70
CA GLU A 19 5.04 0.80 25.82
C GLU A 19 6.47 0.35 25.50
N ALA A 20 6.78 0.11 24.23
CA ALA A 20 8.09 -0.35 23.77
C ALA A 20 8.97 0.78 23.24
N GLY A 21 8.38 1.93 22.87
CA GLY A 21 9.09 3.01 22.19
C GLY A 21 9.63 2.60 20.81
N LEU A 22 9.00 1.63 20.17
CA LEU A 22 9.40 1.06 18.88
C LEU A 22 8.24 1.11 17.90
N ALA A 23 8.54 1.27 16.62
CA ALA A 23 7.53 1.15 15.57
C ALA A 23 7.23 -0.33 15.26
N ASP A 24 5.97 -0.64 15.02
CA ASP A 24 5.52 -1.84 14.34
C ASP A 24 6.13 -1.95 12.93
N ARG A 25 6.02 -3.13 12.31
CA ARG A 25 6.53 -3.35 10.96
C ARG A 25 5.56 -2.81 9.90
N GLY A 26 5.46 -1.48 9.84
CA GLY A 26 4.66 -0.77 8.85
C GLY A 26 5.39 -0.53 7.52
N THR A 27 4.64 -0.67 6.42
CA THR A 27 5.04 -0.24 5.08
C THR A 27 3.92 0.62 4.48
N PHE A 28 4.27 1.82 4.05
CA PHE A 28 3.34 2.79 3.47
C PHE A 28 3.80 3.20 2.08
N VAL A 29 2.91 3.15 1.09
CA VAL A 29 3.16 3.69 -0.26
C VAL A 29 2.37 4.99 -0.40
N ILE A 30 3.08 6.07 -0.69
CA ILE A 30 2.54 7.42 -0.78
C ILE A 30 2.71 7.90 -2.23
N ASN A 31 1.64 8.45 -2.83
CA ASN A 31 1.69 9.01 -4.18
C ASN A 31 2.32 10.43 -4.19
N PRO A 32 2.59 11.02 -5.37
CA PRO A 32 3.16 12.37 -5.47
C PRO A 32 2.30 13.47 -4.82
N GLU A 33 0.99 13.25 -4.69
CA GLU A 33 0.06 14.17 -4.01
C GLU A 33 0.08 14.04 -2.48
N GLY A 34 0.93 13.17 -1.92
CA GLY A 34 1.08 12.98 -0.47
C GLY A 34 0.01 12.10 0.17
N GLN A 35 -0.78 11.37 -0.62
CA GLN A 35 -1.83 10.48 -0.17
C GLN A 35 -1.31 9.03 -0.03
N ILE A 36 -1.63 8.39 1.09
CA ILE A 36 -1.35 6.97 1.30
C ILE A 36 -2.25 6.15 0.36
N LYS A 37 -1.65 5.25 -0.42
CA LYS A 37 -2.34 4.35 -1.36
C LYS A 37 -2.36 2.90 -0.89
N ILE A 38 -1.31 2.48 -0.18
CA ILE A 38 -1.16 1.12 0.34
C ILE A 38 -0.63 1.22 1.76
N VAL A 39 -1.20 0.41 2.65
CA VAL A 39 -0.72 0.17 4.00
C VAL A 39 -0.54 -1.34 4.17
N GLU A 40 0.57 -1.73 4.77
CA GLU A 40 0.83 -3.09 5.23
C GLU A 40 1.42 -3.02 6.63
N LEU A 41 0.76 -3.68 7.59
CA LEU A 41 1.20 -3.80 8.97
C LEU A 41 1.44 -5.28 9.27
N ASN A 42 2.62 -5.59 9.79
CA ASN A 42 2.99 -6.93 10.20
C ASN A 42 3.38 -6.92 11.68
N ASP A 43 3.04 -8.01 12.37
CA ASP A 43 3.57 -8.29 13.70
C ASP A 43 5.11 -8.39 13.68
N GLY A 44 5.75 -8.11 14.83
CA GLY A 44 7.20 -8.15 15.00
C GLY A 44 7.85 -9.48 14.57
N GLY A 45 7.15 -10.61 14.68
CA GLY A 45 7.62 -11.93 14.27
C GLY A 45 7.45 -12.26 12.78
N VAL A 46 6.71 -11.44 12.02
CA VAL A 46 6.35 -11.74 10.62
C VAL A 46 7.17 -10.89 9.66
N GLY A 47 7.92 -11.55 8.79
CA GLY A 47 8.69 -10.91 7.71
C GLY A 47 7.79 -10.31 6.63
N ARG A 48 8.29 -9.27 5.98
CA ARG A 48 7.64 -8.65 4.81
C ARG A 48 8.17 -9.27 3.51
N ASP A 49 7.37 -9.21 2.45
CA ASP A 49 7.76 -9.62 1.10
C ASP A 49 7.88 -8.39 0.18
N ALA A 50 9.12 -8.07 -0.21
CA ALA A 50 9.39 -6.94 -1.09
C ALA A 50 8.84 -7.14 -2.52
N SER A 51 8.64 -8.39 -2.96
CA SER A 51 8.08 -8.67 -4.28
C SER A 51 6.60 -8.30 -4.35
N GLU A 52 5.85 -8.52 -3.27
CA GLU A 52 4.46 -8.10 -3.16
C GLU A 52 4.32 -6.58 -3.04
N LEU A 53 5.22 -5.93 -2.29
CA LEU A 53 5.30 -4.46 -2.26
C LEU A 53 5.51 -3.89 -3.67
N LEU A 54 6.47 -4.43 -4.43
CA LEU A 54 6.73 -4.00 -5.80
C LEU A 54 5.52 -4.22 -6.71
N ARG A 55 4.82 -5.36 -6.58
CA ARG A 55 3.59 -5.63 -7.34
C ARG A 55 2.51 -4.59 -7.04
N LYS A 56 2.28 -4.28 -5.75
CA LYS A 56 1.30 -3.26 -5.33
C LYS A 56 1.69 -1.87 -5.82
N ILE A 57 2.98 -1.50 -5.78
CA ILE A 57 3.46 -0.21 -6.33
C ILE A 57 3.16 -0.10 -7.83
N LYS A 58 3.45 -1.15 -8.61
CA LYS A 58 3.14 -1.17 -10.05
C LYS A 58 1.64 -1.03 -10.32
N ALA A 59 0.79 -1.71 -9.55
CA ALA A 59 -0.65 -1.56 -9.67
C ALA A 59 -1.13 -0.14 -9.34
N ALA A 60 -0.57 0.48 -8.28
CA ALA A 60 -0.88 1.86 -7.93
C ALA A 60 -0.46 2.85 -9.02
N GLN A 61 0.71 2.64 -9.64
CA GLN A 61 1.16 3.43 -10.79
C GLN A 61 0.25 3.23 -12.01
N TYR A 62 -0.17 2.00 -12.29
CA TYR A 62 -1.09 1.72 -13.40
C TYR A 62 -2.40 2.48 -13.24
N VAL A 63 -3.07 2.36 -12.10
CA VAL A 63 -4.35 3.04 -11.84
C VAL A 63 -4.20 4.56 -11.87
N ALA A 64 -3.06 5.10 -11.41
CA ALA A 64 -2.78 6.53 -11.50
C ALA A 64 -2.63 7.01 -12.97
N ALA A 65 -2.08 6.18 -13.85
CA ALA A 65 -1.88 6.49 -15.26
C ALA A 65 -3.12 6.19 -16.15
N HIS A 66 -4.04 5.34 -15.69
CA HIS A 66 -5.24 4.92 -16.44
C HIS A 66 -6.52 5.22 -15.64
N PRO A 67 -6.97 6.49 -15.60
CA PRO A 67 -8.19 6.86 -14.90
C PRO A 67 -9.40 6.09 -15.42
N GLY A 68 -10.17 5.48 -14.50
CA GLY A 68 -11.34 4.67 -14.84
C GLY A 68 -11.04 3.17 -15.00
N GLU A 69 -9.78 2.74 -14.85
CA GLU A 69 -9.42 1.33 -14.76
C GLU A 69 -9.02 0.93 -13.34
N VAL A 70 -9.23 -0.36 -13.02
CA VAL A 70 -8.80 -0.96 -11.75
C VAL A 70 -8.06 -2.28 -11.99
N CYS A 71 -7.05 -2.52 -11.16
CA CYS A 71 -6.29 -3.77 -11.16
C CYS A 71 -7.02 -4.83 -10.29
N PRO A 72 -7.45 -5.98 -10.86
CA PRO A 72 -8.10 -7.04 -10.09
C PRO A 72 -7.15 -7.75 -9.11
N ALA A 73 -7.69 -8.69 -8.32
CA ALA A 73 -6.90 -9.49 -7.39
C ALA A 73 -5.75 -10.22 -8.13
N LYS A 74 -4.56 -10.24 -7.50
CA LYS A 74 -3.32 -10.83 -8.03
C LYS A 74 -2.77 -10.20 -9.32
N TRP A 75 -3.34 -9.09 -9.80
CA TRP A 75 -2.91 -8.42 -11.02
C TRP A 75 -1.40 -8.17 -11.08
N LYS A 76 -0.82 -8.41 -12.25
CA LYS A 76 0.54 -8.08 -12.63
C LYS A 76 0.56 -7.26 -13.93
N GLU A 77 1.66 -6.55 -14.14
CA GLU A 77 1.87 -5.72 -15.33
C GLU A 77 1.68 -6.54 -16.62
N GLY A 78 0.82 -6.05 -17.52
CA GLY A 78 0.45 -6.74 -18.77
C GLY A 78 -0.78 -7.66 -18.65
N GLU A 79 -1.30 -7.92 -17.46
CA GLU A 79 -2.55 -8.66 -17.28
C GLU A 79 -3.79 -7.78 -17.47
N ALA A 80 -4.92 -8.42 -17.76
CA ALA A 80 -6.19 -7.75 -17.98
C ALA A 80 -6.65 -6.95 -16.75
N THR A 81 -7.20 -5.78 -17.01
CA THR A 81 -7.80 -4.87 -16.01
C THR A 81 -9.31 -4.87 -16.12
N LEU A 82 -9.97 -4.17 -15.20
CA LEU A 82 -11.40 -3.94 -15.23
C LEU A 82 -11.68 -2.45 -15.40
N ALA A 83 -12.69 -2.11 -16.19
CA ALA A 83 -13.24 -0.77 -16.27
C ALA A 83 -14.59 -0.75 -15.53
N PRO A 84 -14.67 -0.20 -14.31
CA PRO A 84 -15.92 -0.16 -13.56
C PRO A 84 -17.03 0.55 -14.34
N SER A 85 -18.14 -0.15 -14.58
CA SER A 85 -19.33 0.37 -15.26
C SER A 85 -20.59 -0.27 -14.70
N LEU A 86 -21.75 0.36 -14.90
CA LEU A 86 -23.05 -0.20 -14.48
C LEU A 86 -23.29 -1.58 -15.11
N ASP A 87 -22.88 -1.76 -16.36
CA ASP A 87 -23.02 -3.03 -17.07
C ASP A 87 -22.15 -4.15 -16.49
N LEU A 88 -21.11 -3.82 -15.72
CA LEU A 88 -20.20 -4.78 -15.11
C LEU A 88 -20.66 -5.24 -13.71
N VAL A 89 -21.58 -4.50 -13.08
CA VAL A 89 -22.07 -4.80 -11.73
C VAL A 89 -22.81 -6.15 -11.73
N GLY A 90 -22.34 -7.07 -10.88
CA GLY A 90 -22.95 -8.40 -10.71
C GLY A 90 -22.61 -9.44 -11.78
N LYS A 91 -21.65 -9.14 -12.68
CA LYS A 91 -21.19 -10.07 -13.73
C LYS A 91 -19.85 -10.74 -13.46
N ILE A 92 -19.14 -10.31 -12.41
CA ILE A 92 -17.83 -10.82 -11.97
C ILE A 92 -18.00 -11.42 -10.58
#